data_AF-A0A925MRB0-F1
#
_entry.id   AF-A0A925MRB0-F1
#
_cell.length_a   1.000
_cell.length_b   1.000
_cell.length_c   1.000
_cell.angle_alpha   90.00
_cell.angle_beta   90.00
_cell.angle_gamma   90.00
#
_symmetry.space_group_name_H-M   'P 1'
#
loop_
_entity.id
_entity.type
_entity.pdbx_description
1 polymer ?
#
loop_
_entity_poly.entity_id
_entity_poly.type
_entity_poly.pdbx_seq_one_letter_code
_entity_poly.pdbx_strand_id
1 'polypeptide(L)'
;MSLPLVRKELQEHGAVLVAAFVVSALALVGFLIDADRTGGRFTALVRYVGFFGILNALVLSNRLFVREYTGRTQLFLEILPISRARVFITKWLLGFALIAVTVALAWLVTLLWVRRTEVIALNDSLRTLASVGLCGLSLWAFSVMAGMLGRYRYAAWVAVLLCLFAANYIGGIAPGELPLFRLLGSDVGMALGMPSTWELLQAGAVILVCTIAAAALALVGSGAMASALAHKMTIRERVFLAISLLAFLTLVETLTQKPIKPPFQLTTELEARGKHSRVGVMETVDVDAATADALAKTIAADVDTLIDSLGFDIKPTVFILPQQGLDPSVIQRAALGEADGIVLKVAPNGPRAELRAQVLHSLLLDATLQRAHKEDRHVLLDGLAAYWVLQNDASAREQWWLRAAAISQPLRAEDFTRWSHTSEQHGECFSQALAFAAFDVLVQQVGHKRALALMRTLFVRPHDDVRALFETEPATLLKRAGVSWTDLADRTEAARIAARARHAETLSRRAVVAANVTWRKSADRGVTLEATLEGAPHYWVLYQEIFPWTADVGGMSRLDVRGSRATLPLSPSRGARVLAAIELDDAILGCPIRVFARRITLP
;
A
#
# COMPACT_ATOMS: atom_id res chain seq x y z
N MET A 1 27.06 38.08 -27.73
CA MET A 1 27.79 36.80 -27.57
C MET A 1 29.03 36.84 -28.47
N SER A 2 30.17 36.30 -28.03
CA SER A 2 31.34 36.13 -28.90
C SER A 2 31.26 34.78 -29.62
N LEU A 3 31.13 34.81 -30.94
CA LEU A 3 31.09 33.62 -31.81
C LEU A 3 32.22 32.60 -31.55
N PRO A 4 33.49 33.01 -31.29
CA PRO A 4 34.56 32.05 -31.02
C PRO A 4 34.35 31.21 -29.76
N LEU A 5 33.81 31.79 -28.68
CA LEU A 5 33.52 31.07 -27.43
C LEU A 5 32.38 30.07 -27.62
N VAL A 6 31.34 30.42 -28.38
CA VAL A 6 30.23 29.50 -28.68
C VAL A 6 30.71 28.29 -29.48
N ARG A 7 31.55 28.53 -30.51
CA ARG A 7 32.12 27.45 -31.32
C ARG A 7 32.98 26.50 -30.47
N LYS A 8 33.77 27.03 -29.55
CA LYS A 8 34.58 26.24 -28.61
C LYS A 8 33.70 25.31 -27.76
N GLU A 9 32.69 25.86 -27.08
CA GLU A 9 31.82 25.09 -26.18
C GLU A 9 31.07 23.98 -26.95
N LEU A 10 30.61 24.26 -28.17
CA LEU A 10 29.97 23.27 -29.04
C LEU A 10 30.92 22.15 -29.48
N GLN A 11 32.18 22.47 -29.79
CA GLN A 11 33.17 21.45 -30.15
C GLN A 11 33.56 20.57 -28.96
N GLU A 12 33.70 21.15 -27.77
CA GLU A 12 34.15 20.43 -26.58
C GLU A 12 33.04 19.53 -25.99
N HIS A 13 31.77 19.90 -26.16
CA HIS A 13 30.65 19.25 -25.49
C HIS A 13 29.60 18.68 -26.46
N GLY A 14 29.75 18.91 -27.77
CA GLY A 14 28.76 18.57 -28.80
C GLY A 14 28.27 17.13 -28.76
N ALA A 15 29.16 16.14 -28.62
CA ALA A 15 28.77 14.72 -28.60
C ALA A 15 27.82 14.38 -27.43
N VAL A 16 28.07 14.94 -26.25
CA VAL A 16 27.22 14.70 -25.07
C VAL A 16 25.90 15.45 -25.19
N LEU A 17 25.92 16.66 -25.74
CA LEU A 17 24.71 17.41 -26.04
C LEU A 17 23.84 16.64 -27.03
N VAL A 18 24.41 16.16 -28.14
CA VAL A 18 23.71 15.35 -29.13
C VAL A 18 23.10 14.09 -28.49
N ALA A 19 23.86 13.37 -27.66
CA ALA A 19 23.32 12.21 -26.94
C ALA A 19 22.13 12.59 -26.03
N ALA A 20 22.23 13.68 -25.27
CA ALA A 20 21.13 14.17 -24.43
C ALA A 20 19.89 14.57 -25.25
N PHE A 21 20.09 15.20 -26.41
CA PHE A 21 19.02 15.51 -27.37
C PHE A 21 18.35 14.26 -27.93
N VAL A 22 19.13 13.25 -28.33
CA VAL A 22 18.60 11.98 -28.87
C VAL A 22 17.79 11.23 -27.81
N VAL A 23 18.33 11.10 -26.59
CA VAL A 23 17.61 10.44 -25.48
C VAL A 23 16.34 11.22 -25.13
N SER A 24 16.40 12.56 -25.10
CA SER A 24 15.23 13.41 -24.89
C SER A 24 14.17 13.23 -25.97
N ALA A 25 14.57 13.12 -27.24
CA ALA A 25 13.65 12.91 -28.36
C ALA A 25 12.97 11.53 -28.27
N LEU A 26 13.71 10.47 -27.97
CA LEU A 26 13.16 9.13 -27.75
C LEU A 26 12.17 9.11 -26.56
N ALA A 27 12.52 9.80 -25.47
CA ALA A 27 11.63 9.92 -24.32
C ALA A 27 10.34 10.67 -24.65
N LEU A 28 10.42 11.76 -25.43
CA LEU A 28 9.24 12.49 -25.89
C LEU A 28 8.32 11.59 -26.71
N VAL A 29 8.87 10.75 -27.61
CA VAL A 29 8.08 9.76 -28.36
C VAL A 29 7.39 8.78 -27.42
N GLY A 30 8.10 8.28 -26.40
CA GLY A 30 7.50 7.42 -25.37
C GLY A 30 6.33 8.11 -24.64
N PHE A 31 6.49 9.38 -24.25
CA PHE A 31 5.43 10.14 -23.60
C PHE A 31 4.24 10.43 -24.52
N LEU A 32 4.47 10.63 -25.83
CA LEU A 32 3.39 10.80 -26.80
C LEU A 32 2.55 9.52 -26.93
N ILE A 33 3.20 8.36 -27.03
CA ILE A 33 2.52 7.05 -27.09
C ILE A 33 1.70 6.78 -25.81
N ASP A 34 2.24 7.15 -24.65
CA ASP A 34 1.53 6.98 -23.38
C ASP A 34 0.35 7.96 -23.25
N ALA A 35 0.53 9.22 -23.70
CA ALA A 35 -0.51 10.23 -23.65
C ALA A 35 -1.75 9.87 -24.50
N ASP A 36 -1.58 9.15 -25.61
CA ASP A 36 -2.70 8.62 -26.41
C ASP A 36 -3.60 7.67 -25.59
N ARG A 37 -3.07 7.02 -24.54
CA ARG A 37 -3.83 6.11 -23.66
C ARG A 37 -4.50 6.85 -22.51
N THR A 38 -3.85 7.87 -21.96
CA THR A 38 -4.34 8.59 -20.78
C THR A 38 -5.21 9.80 -21.12
N GLY A 39 -5.16 10.27 -22.37
CA GLY A 39 -5.82 11.49 -22.84
C GLY A 39 -5.05 12.78 -22.48
N GLY A 40 -5.39 13.86 -23.19
CA GLY A 40 -4.92 15.22 -22.96
C GLY A 40 -3.97 15.78 -24.02
N ARG A 41 -4.18 17.07 -24.36
CA ARG A 41 -3.60 17.74 -25.54
C ARG A 41 -2.08 17.96 -25.45
N PHE A 42 -1.56 18.27 -24.27
CA PHE A 42 -0.16 18.59 -24.02
C PHE A 42 0.41 17.82 -22.82
N THR A 43 -0.29 16.78 -22.35
CA THR A 43 0.15 15.94 -21.22
C THR A 43 1.56 15.37 -21.45
N ALA A 44 1.86 14.93 -22.68
CA ALA A 44 3.19 14.44 -23.05
C ALA A 44 4.28 15.52 -22.89
N LEU A 45 3.99 16.75 -23.31
CA LEU A 45 4.92 17.89 -23.22
C LEU A 45 5.17 18.28 -21.75
N VAL A 46 4.11 18.33 -20.95
CA VAL A 46 4.17 18.63 -19.52
C VAL A 46 5.04 17.62 -18.78
N ARG A 47 4.82 16.32 -19.01
CA ARG A 47 5.64 15.24 -18.43
C ARG A 47 7.08 15.31 -18.93
N TYR A 48 7.28 15.54 -20.23
CA TYR A 48 8.60 15.71 -20.81
C TYR A 48 9.39 16.84 -20.12
N VAL A 49 8.81 18.02 -19.95
CA VAL A 49 9.49 19.13 -19.27
C VAL A 49 9.69 18.85 -17.78
N GLY A 50 8.72 18.22 -17.11
CA GLY A 50 8.83 17.84 -15.70
C GLY A 50 9.99 16.87 -15.42
N PHE A 51 10.23 15.89 -16.29
CA PHE A 51 11.30 14.89 -16.10
C PHE A 51 12.58 15.25 -16.85
N PHE A 52 12.51 15.41 -18.16
CA PHE A 52 13.67 15.66 -19.02
C PHE A 52 14.12 17.11 -19.00
N GLY A 53 13.25 18.07 -18.66
CA GLY A 53 13.68 19.45 -18.42
C GLY A 53 14.68 19.55 -17.27
N ILE A 54 14.43 18.84 -16.16
CA ILE A 54 15.35 18.77 -15.01
C ILE A 54 16.68 18.13 -15.43
N LEU A 55 16.63 16.98 -16.11
CA LEU A 55 17.82 16.26 -16.56
C LEU A 55 18.65 17.08 -17.55
N ASN A 56 18.01 17.73 -18.52
CA ASN A 56 18.70 18.57 -19.50
C ASN A 56 19.36 19.79 -18.83
N ALA A 57 18.66 20.45 -17.90
CA ALA A 57 19.24 21.56 -17.15
C ALA A 57 20.45 21.12 -16.29
N LEU A 58 20.38 19.94 -15.67
CA LEU A 58 21.49 19.32 -14.94
C LEU A 58 22.69 18.99 -15.84
N VAL A 59 22.45 18.34 -16.98
CA VAL A 59 23.52 17.98 -17.93
C VAL A 59 24.19 19.24 -18.48
N LEU A 60 23.40 20.24 -18.90
CA LEU A 60 23.91 21.50 -19.44
C LEU A 60 24.70 22.28 -18.39
N SER A 61 24.20 22.39 -17.16
CA SER A 61 24.90 23.12 -16.10
C SER A 61 26.20 22.42 -15.72
N ASN A 62 26.21 21.09 -15.68
CA ASN A 62 27.42 20.33 -15.42
C ASN A 62 28.49 20.53 -16.51
N ARG A 63 28.08 20.58 -17.78
CA ARG A 63 29.01 20.74 -18.91
C ARG A 63 29.52 22.17 -19.03
N LEU A 64 28.61 23.14 -19.12
CA LEU A 64 28.97 24.53 -19.38
C LEU A 64 29.69 25.16 -18.18
N PHE A 65 29.27 24.82 -16.97
CA PHE A 65 29.74 25.48 -15.76
C PHE A 65 30.62 24.57 -14.90
N VAL A 66 30.10 23.45 -14.38
CA VAL A 66 30.80 22.70 -13.32
C VAL A 66 32.16 22.16 -13.77
N ARG A 67 32.25 21.64 -15.01
CA ARG A 67 33.48 21.01 -15.53
C ARG A 67 34.66 21.98 -15.62
N GLU A 68 34.39 23.26 -15.87
CA GLU A 68 35.42 24.29 -15.98
C GLU A 68 36.01 24.63 -14.61
N TYR A 69 35.17 24.80 -13.58
CA TYR A 69 35.62 25.08 -12.22
C TYR A 69 36.31 23.87 -11.57
N THR A 70 35.83 22.65 -11.84
CA THR A 70 36.49 21.42 -11.33
C THR A 70 37.78 21.08 -12.09
N GLY A 71 37.86 21.38 -13.38
CA GLY A 71 39.03 21.16 -14.22
C GLY A 71 40.14 22.21 -14.08
N ARG A 72 39.94 23.28 -13.28
CA ARG A 72 40.86 24.42 -13.12
C ARG A 72 41.24 25.14 -14.42
N THR A 73 40.50 24.92 -15.51
CA THR A 73 40.73 25.58 -16.80
C THR A 73 40.36 27.06 -16.79
N GLN A 74 39.75 27.54 -15.71
CA GLN A 74 39.54 28.96 -15.41
C GLN A 74 40.85 29.77 -15.40
N LEU A 75 41.96 29.19 -14.92
CA LEU A 75 43.28 29.85 -14.91
C LEU A 75 43.77 30.23 -16.31
N PHE A 76 43.35 29.47 -17.34
CA PHE A 76 43.66 29.79 -18.73
C PHE A 76 42.82 30.97 -19.26
N LEU A 77 41.58 31.14 -18.77
CA LEU A 77 40.73 32.29 -19.10
C LEU A 77 41.19 33.58 -18.42
N GLU A 78 41.92 33.50 -17.31
CA GLU A 78 42.50 34.66 -16.63
C GLU A 78 43.64 35.32 -17.43
N ILE A 79 44.29 34.56 -18.31
CA ILE A 79 45.38 35.04 -19.18
C ILE A 79 44.82 35.74 -20.44
N LEU A 80 43.59 35.41 -20.84
CA LEU A 80 42.95 36.02 -22.00
C LEU A 80 42.34 37.39 -21.64
N PRO A 81 42.39 38.40 -22.54
CA PRO A 81 41.80 39.72 -22.31
C PRO A 81 40.27 39.70 -22.47
N ILE A 82 39.58 38.79 -21.79
CA ILE A 82 38.13 38.60 -21.83
C ILE A 82 37.57 38.74 -20.41
N SER A 83 36.57 39.60 -20.22
CA SER A 83 35.93 39.76 -18.92
C SER A 83 35.14 38.51 -18.51
N ARG A 84 35.23 38.13 -17.23
CA ARG A 84 34.51 36.96 -16.67
C ARG A 84 32.99 37.09 -16.78
N ALA A 85 32.48 38.31 -16.65
CA ALA A 85 31.06 38.61 -16.88
C ALA A 85 30.65 38.23 -18.31
N ARG A 86 31.50 38.51 -19.31
CA ARG A 86 31.23 38.13 -20.71
C ARG A 86 31.23 36.62 -20.90
N VAL A 87 32.13 35.89 -20.22
CA VAL A 87 32.16 34.41 -20.24
C VAL A 87 30.90 33.84 -19.60
N PHE A 88 30.56 34.29 -18.38
CA PHE A 88 29.35 33.87 -17.66
C PHE A 88 28.09 34.11 -18.49
N ILE A 89 27.89 35.33 -18.99
CA ILE A 89 26.72 35.70 -19.80
C ILE A 89 26.65 34.84 -21.06
N THR A 90 27.78 34.59 -21.73
CA THR A 90 27.79 33.76 -22.95
C THR A 90 27.36 32.32 -22.65
N LYS A 91 27.83 31.73 -21.55
CA LYS A 91 27.44 30.37 -21.14
C LYS A 91 26.00 30.29 -20.67
N TRP A 92 25.56 31.27 -19.91
CA TRP A 92 24.17 31.35 -19.43
C TRP A 92 23.20 31.49 -20.61
N LEU A 93 23.50 32.37 -21.58
CA LEU A 93 22.70 32.55 -22.79
C LEU A 93 22.75 31.31 -23.70
N LEU A 94 23.88 30.63 -23.79
CA LEU A 94 23.99 29.39 -24.57
C LEU A 94 23.11 28.28 -23.98
N GLY A 95 23.16 28.06 -22.67
CA GLY A 95 22.30 27.07 -22.02
C GLY A 95 20.82 27.48 -22.07
N PHE A 96 20.50 28.76 -21.92
CA PHE A 96 19.16 29.31 -22.15
C PHE A 96 18.65 28.96 -23.55
N ALA A 97 19.46 29.21 -24.58
CA ALA A 97 19.10 28.95 -25.97
C ALA A 97 18.88 27.44 -26.20
N LEU A 98 19.74 26.58 -25.65
CA LEU A 98 19.59 25.13 -25.76
C LEU A 98 18.31 24.62 -25.10
N ILE A 99 17.99 25.08 -23.88
CA ILE A 99 16.74 24.74 -23.20
C ILE A 99 15.53 25.26 -23.99
N ALA A 100 15.54 26.53 -24.41
CA ALA A 100 14.47 27.10 -25.21
C ALA A 100 14.22 26.31 -26.50
N VAL A 101 15.29 25.91 -27.22
CA VAL A 101 15.19 25.07 -28.42
C VAL A 101 14.63 23.69 -28.09
N THR A 102 15.09 23.02 -27.02
CA THR A 102 14.54 21.70 -26.63
C THR A 102 13.05 21.77 -26.35
N VAL A 103 12.61 22.77 -25.58
CA VAL A 103 11.21 22.96 -25.19
C VAL A 103 10.37 23.34 -26.40
N ALA A 104 10.85 24.24 -27.26
CA ALA A 104 10.14 24.64 -28.48
C ALA A 104 10.00 23.48 -29.48
N LEU A 105 11.04 22.66 -29.66
CA LEU A 105 10.97 21.46 -30.50
C LEU A 105 10.02 20.43 -29.91
N ALA A 106 10.08 20.18 -28.61
CA ALA A 106 9.15 19.27 -27.94
C ALA A 106 7.70 19.74 -28.10
N TRP A 107 7.45 21.03 -27.88
CA TRP A 107 6.15 21.66 -28.11
C TRP A 107 5.68 21.52 -29.56
N LEU A 108 6.56 21.78 -30.54
CA LEU A 108 6.22 21.66 -31.96
C LEU A 108 5.87 20.22 -32.32
N VAL A 109 6.64 19.24 -31.85
CA VAL A 109 6.39 17.82 -32.09
C VAL A 109 5.07 17.38 -31.45
N THR A 110 4.80 17.79 -30.20
CA THR A 110 3.52 17.51 -29.54
C THR A 110 2.35 18.17 -30.28
N LEU A 111 2.52 19.43 -30.73
CA LEU A 111 1.49 20.13 -31.52
C LEU A 111 1.20 19.41 -32.84
N LEU A 112 2.24 18.98 -33.56
CA LEU A 112 2.09 18.22 -34.81
C LEU A 112 1.43 16.85 -34.58
N TRP A 113 1.70 16.21 -33.45
CA TRP A 113 1.05 14.96 -33.05
C TRP A 113 -0.45 15.16 -32.80
N VAL A 114 -0.79 16.13 -31.96
CA VAL A 114 -2.18 16.34 -31.48
C VAL A 114 -3.06 16.96 -32.56
N ARG A 115 -2.50 17.74 -33.48
CA ARG A 115 -3.22 18.25 -34.66
C ARG A 115 -3.83 17.16 -35.54
N ARG A 116 -3.40 15.90 -35.41
CA ARG A 116 -4.00 14.77 -36.14
C ARG A 116 -5.37 14.37 -35.59
N THR A 117 -5.65 14.69 -34.33
CA THR A 117 -6.85 14.25 -33.62
C THR A 117 -7.73 15.40 -33.16
N GLU A 118 -7.17 16.59 -32.92
CA GLU A 118 -7.89 17.73 -32.35
C GLU A 118 -7.50 19.08 -32.97
N VAL A 119 -8.46 20.01 -33.03
CA VAL A 119 -8.24 21.41 -33.43
C VAL A 119 -7.77 22.20 -32.21
N ILE A 120 -6.58 22.79 -32.28
CA ILE A 120 -5.99 23.61 -31.22
C ILE A 120 -5.91 25.07 -31.67
N ALA A 121 -6.48 25.98 -30.89
CA ALA A 121 -6.33 27.42 -31.12
C ALA A 121 -4.87 27.85 -30.92
N LEU A 122 -4.37 28.73 -31.80
CA LEU A 122 -2.99 29.19 -31.77
C LEU A 122 -2.64 29.84 -30.42
N ASN A 123 -3.53 30.67 -29.88
CA ASN A 123 -3.33 31.33 -28.58
C ASN A 123 -3.13 30.33 -27.45
N ASP A 124 -3.90 29.25 -27.40
CA ASP A 124 -3.80 28.26 -26.33
C ASP A 124 -2.48 27.49 -26.43
N SER A 125 -2.08 27.11 -27.65
CA SER A 125 -0.79 26.47 -27.87
C SER A 125 0.41 27.36 -27.47
N LEU A 126 0.35 28.67 -27.74
CA LEU A 126 1.39 29.63 -27.37
C LEU A 126 1.44 29.86 -25.84
N ARG A 127 0.29 29.86 -25.17
CA ARG A 127 0.19 29.96 -23.71
C ARG A 127 0.80 28.73 -23.03
N THR A 128 0.55 27.55 -23.56
CA THR A 128 1.23 26.32 -23.12
C THR A 128 2.74 26.45 -23.29
N LEU A 129 3.22 26.89 -24.46
CA LEU A 129 4.66 27.11 -24.72
C LEU A 129 5.29 28.09 -23.71
N ALA A 130 4.62 29.20 -23.41
CA ALA A 130 5.10 30.17 -22.44
C ALA A 130 5.24 29.55 -21.04
N SER A 131 4.25 28.77 -20.61
CA SER A 131 4.21 28.13 -19.29
C SER A 131 5.31 27.08 -19.13
N VAL A 132 5.41 26.14 -20.09
CA VAL A 132 6.45 25.10 -20.05
C VAL A 132 7.84 25.68 -20.29
N GLY A 133 7.94 26.77 -21.08
CA GLY A 133 9.17 27.52 -21.30
C GLY A 133 9.67 28.17 -20.02
N LEU A 134 8.81 28.90 -19.30
CA LEU A 134 9.15 29.51 -18.01
C LEU A 134 9.55 28.47 -16.97
N CYS A 135 8.87 27.32 -16.93
CA CYS A 135 9.27 26.22 -16.06
C CYS A 135 10.68 25.70 -16.42
N GLY A 136 10.93 25.38 -17.70
CA GLY A 136 12.25 24.95 -18.18
C GLY A 136 13.37 25.95 -17.90
N LEU A 137 13.09 27.24 -18.05
CA LEU A 137 14.04 28.32 -17.73
C LEU A 137 14.31 28.46 -16.23
N SER A 138 13.30 28.26 -15.39
CA SER A 138 13.46 28.23 -13.93
C SER A 138 14.36 27.07 -13.51
N LEU A 139 14.15 25.89 -14.10
CA LEU A 139 15.00 24.71 -13.89
C LEU A 139 16.45 24.96 -14.35
N TRP A 140 16.64 25.64 -15.49
CA TRP A 140 17.96 26.06 -15.96
C TRP A 140 18.66 27.00 -14.98
N ALA A 141 17.98 28.09 -14.59
CA ALA A 141 18.54 29.08 -13.68
C ALA A 141 18.93 28.45 -12.33
N PHE A 142 18.06 27.61 -11.77
CA PHE A 142 18.36 26.86 -10.55
C PHE A 142 19.54 25.90 -10.74
N SER A 143 19.60 25.17 -11.85
CA SER A 143 20.69 24.22 -12.14
C SER A 143 22.04 24.92 -12.28
N VAL A 144 22.09 26.10 -12.90
CA VAL A 144 23.31 26.91 -12.98
C VAL A 144 23.75 27.36 -11.58
N MET A 145 22.82 27.87 -10.76
CA MET A 145 23.10 28.26 -9.38
C MET A 145 23.62 27.07 -8.57
N ALA A 146 22.93 25.93 -8.61
CA ALA A 146 23.36 24.71 -7.93
C ALA A 146 24.72 24.21 -8.45
N GLY A 147 24.99 24.35 -9.75
CA GLY A 147 26.29 24.06 -10.34
C GLY A 147 27.42 24.94 -9.79
N MET A 148 27.17 26.22 -9.55
CA MET A 148 28.14 27.16 -8.94
C MET A 148 28.46 26.82 -7.47
N LEU A 149 27.61 26.06 -6.79
CA LEU A 149 27.87 25.58 -5.41
C LEU A 149 28.89 24.43 -5.36
N GLY A 150 29.39 23.98 -6.51
CA GLY A 150 30.44 22.97 -6.62
C GLY A 150 30.07 21.67 -5.89
N ARG A 151 30.76 21.38 -4.79
CA ARG A 151 30.59 20.16 -3.99
C ARG A 151 29.24 20.06 -3.28
N TYR A 152 28.55 21.18 -3.05
CA TYR A 152 27.21 21.20 -2.45
C TYR A 152 26.08 21.12 -3.48
N ARG A 153 26.37 20.95 -4.78
CA ARG A 153 25.35 20.90 -5.83
C ARG A 153 24.24 19.90 -5.54
N TYR A 154 24.59 18.69 -5.10
CA TYR A 154 23.61 17.64 -4.80
C TYR A 154 22.87 17.91 -3.50
N ALA A 155 23.52 18.55 -2.53
CA ALA A 155 22.87 18.98 -1.30
C ALA A 155 21.78 20.03 -1.59
N ALA A 156 21.99 20.94 -2.54
CA ALA A 156 20.98 21.89 -2.97
C ALA A 156 19.74 21.20 -3.59
N TRP A 157 19.96 20.19 -4.44
CA TRP A 157 18.86 19.37 -4.99
C TRP A 157 18.12 18.58 -3.91
N VAL A 158 18.85 17.94 -3.00
CA VAL A 158 18.26 17.23 -1.86
C VAL A 158 17.47 18.20 -0.98
N ALA A 159 17.98 19.39 -0.69
CA ALA A 159 17.26 20.40 0.08
C ALA A 159 15.95 20.82 -0.59
N VAL A 160 15.93 21.03 -1.91
CA VAL A 160 14.69 21.29 -2.64
C VAL A 160 13.73 20.11 -2.52
N LEU A 161 14.19 18.87 -2.75
CA LEU A 161 13.35 17.68 -2.61
C LEU A 161 12.77 17.53 -1.20
N LEU A 162 13.56 17.83 -0.16
CA LEU A 162 13.12 17.82 1.22
C LEU A 162 12.09 18.91 1.51
N CYS A 163 12.26 20.11 0.95
CA CYS A 163 11.24 21.16 1.05
C CYS A 163 9.94 20.77 0.34
N LEU A 164 10.02 20.13 -0.84
CA LEU A 164 8.85 19.59 -1.55
C LEU A 164 8.16 18.51 -0.70
N PHE A 165 8.96 17.61 -0.11
CA PHE A 165 8.46 16.56 0.78
C PHE A 165 7.75 17.14 2.00
N ALA A 166 8.36 18.12 2.67
CA ALA A 166 7.74 18.77 3.83
C ALA A 166 6.50 19.59 3.46
N ALA A 167 6.49 20.29 2.33
CA ALA A 167 5.30 21.00 1.84
C ALA A 167 4.12 20.05 1.62
N ASN A 168 4.39 18.86 1.05
CA ASN A 168 3.39 17.83 0.86
C ASN A 168 2.94 17.17 2.16
N TYR A 169 3.89 16.78 3.01
CA TYR A 169 3.60 15.96 4.19
C TYR A 169 3.11 16.76 5.39
N ILE A 170 3.67 17.95 5.64
CA ILE A 170 3.27 18.85 6.73
C ILE A 170 2.18 19.81 6.25
N GLY A 171 2.40 20.43 5.08
CA GLY A 171 1.50 21.46 4.56
C GLY A 171 0.26 20.92 3.86
N GLY A 172 0.22 19.62 3.53
CA GLY A 172 -0.84 19.04 2.71
C GLY A 172 -0.87 19.57 1.27
N ILE A 173 0.19 20.26 0.82
CA ILE A 173 0.25 20.87 -0.51
C ILE A 173 0.82 19.83 -1.48
N ALA A 174 -0.03 19.31 -2.36
CA ALA A 174 0.40 18.34 -3.36
C ALA A 174 1.55 18.94 -4.22
N PRO A 175 2.59 18.17 -4.61
CA PRO A 175 3.73 18.70 -5.35
C PRO A 175 3.35 19.43 -6.65
N GLY A 176 2.27 18.98 -7.31
CA GLY A 176 1.73 19.63 -8.51
C GLY A 176 1.07 20.99 -8.26
N GLU A 177 0.69 21.29 -7.02
CA GLU A 177 0.08 22.57 -6.63
C GLU A 177 1.11 23.63 -6.25
N LEU A 178 2.39 23.27 -6.16
CA LEU A 178 3.44 24.24 -5.92
C LEU A 178 3.61 25.16 -7.12
N PRO A 179 3.89 26.46 -6.92
CA PRO A 179 3.85 27.46 -7.99
C PRO A 179 4.63 27.11 -9.27
N LEU A 180 5.84 26.57 -9.13
CA LEU A 180 6.67 26.19 -10.26
C LEU A 180 6.09 25.01 -11.04
N PHE A 181 5.47 24.05 -10.34
CA PHE A 181 4.89 22.84 -10.93
C PHE A 181 3.45 23.06 -11.41
N ARG A 182 2.74 24.09 -10.93
CA ARG A 182 1.46 24.52 -11.52
C ARG A 182 1.59 25.00 -12.97
N LEU A 183 2.76 25.52 -13.35
CA LEU A 183 3.08 25.78 -14.77
C LEU A 183 3.07 24.51 -15.64
N LEU A 184 3.13 23.34 -14.99
CA LEU A 184 3.04 22.00 -15.55
C LEU A 184 1.76 21.28 -15.08
N GLY A 185 0.75 22.03 -14.63
CA GLY A 185 -0.50 21.47 -14.10
C GLY A 185 -1.40 20.85 -15.17
N SER A 186 -2.46 20.19 -14.72
CA SER A 186 -3.48 19.58 -15.59
C SER A 186 -4.10 20.59 -16.55
N ASP A 187 -4.30 21.84 -16.12
CA ASP A 187 -4.92 22.88 -16.96
C ASP A 187 -4.05 23.25 -18.17
N VAL A 188 -2.73 23.26 -17.98
CA VAL A 188 -1.74 23.46 -19.05
C VAL A 188 -1.66 22.22 -19.95
N GLY A 189 -1.70 21.02 -19.34
CA GLY A 189 -1.73 19.75 -20.07
C GLY A 189 -2.99 19.56 -20.93
N MET A 190 -4.12 20.10 -20.50
CA MET A 190 -5.39 20.04 -21.24
C MET A 190 -5.64 21.28 -22.12
N ALA A 191 -4.77 22.29 -22.04
CA ALA A 191 -4.96 23.61 -22.65
C ALA A 191 -6.32 24.24 -22.32
N LEU A 192 -6.76 24.11 -21.05
CA LEU A 192 -8.04 24.63 -20.55
C LEU A 192 -7.93 26.04 -19.96
N GLY A 193 -6.72 26.51 -19.64
CA GLY A 193 -6.49 27.82 -19.04
C GLY A 193 -5.02 28.19 -18.94
N MET A 194 -4.72 29.48 -18.70
CA MET A 194 -3.38 29.90 -18.30
C MET A 194 -3.17 29.69 -16.80
N PRO A 195 -1.94 29.38 -16.37
CA PRO A 195 -1.52 29.54 -14.99
C PRO A 195 -1.84 30.96 -14.49
N SER A 196 -2.07 31.10 -13.19
CA SER A 196 -2.36 32.41 -12.62
C SER A 196 -1.18 33.37 -12.83
N THR A 197 -1.45 34.68 -12.94
CA THR A 197 -0.39 35.70 -13.09
C THR A 197 0.62 35.63 -11.94
N TRP A 198 0.17 35.23 -10.76
CA TRP A 198 1.01 35.01 -9.60
C TRP A 198 2.03 33.87 -9.80
N GLU A 199 1.62 32.74 -10.37
CA GLU A 199 2.51 31.61 -10.67
C GLU A 199 3.61 32.00 -11.67
N LEU A 200 3.24 32.80 -12.69
CA LEU A 200 4.18 33.34 -13.66
C LEU A 200 5.20 34.30 -13.01
N LEU A 201 4.74 35.17 -12.11
CA LEU A 201 5.61 36.08 -11.36
C LEU A 201 6.57 35.31 -10.45
N GLN A 202 6.10 34.26 -9.79
CA GLN A 202 6.93 33.43 -8.91
C GLN A 202 8.01 32.68 -9.71
N ALA A 203 7.69 32.13 -10.88
CA ALA A 203 8.70 31.53 -11.76
C ALA A 203 9.71 32.57 -12.25
N GLY A 204 9.25 33.77 -12.64
CA GLY A 204 10.12 34.90 -12.98
C GLY A 204 11.06 35.28 -11.83
N ALA A 205 10.54 35.32 -10.60
CA ALA A 205 11.34 35.61 -9.40
C ALA A 205 12.38 34.51 -9.14
N VAL A 206 12.03 33.23 -9.30
CA VAL A 206 12.98 32.11 -9.19
C VAL A 206 14.11 32.24 -10.22
N ILE A 207 13.78 32.54 -11.48
CA ILE A 207 14.78 32.77 -12.54
C ILE A 207 15.72 33.91 -12.16
N LEU A 208 15.16 35.04 -11.72
CA LEU A 208 15.93 36.23 -11.37
C LEU A 208 16.87 35.95 -10.18
N VAL A 209 16.34 35.43 -9.07
CA VAL A 209 17.10 35.15 -7.85
C VAL A 209 18.21 34.13 -8.12
N CYS A 210 17.90 33.02 -8.80
CA CYS A 210 18.90 32.00 -9.10
C CYS A 210 19.99 32.53 -10.04
N THR A 211 19.63 33.35 -11.03
CA THR A 211 20.60 33.96 -11.96
C THR A 211 21.50 34.96 -11.25
N ILE A 212 20.95 35.82 -10.38
CA ILE A 212 21.73 36.76 -9.58
C ILE A 212 22.66 36.00 -8.64
N ALA A 213 22.17 34.98 -7.94
CA ALA A 213 22.98 34.16 -7.05
C ALA A 213 24.13 33.44 -7.80
N ALA A 214 23.84 32.86 -8.96
CA ALA A 214 24.85 32.25 -9.81
C ALA A 214 25.90 33.26 -10.30
N ALA A 215 25.47 34.44 -10.74
CA ALA A 215 26.35 35.51 -11.17
C ALA A 215 27.22 36.03 -10.02
N ALA A 216 26.65 36.20 -8.82
CA ALA A 216 27.38 36.59 -7.62
C ALA A 216 28.48 35.57 -7.29
N LEU A 217 28.14 34.27 -7.27
CA LEU A 217 29.11 33.20 -7.04
C LEU A 217 30.24 33.17 -8.08
N ALA A 218 29.93 33.47 -9.35
CA ALA A 218 30.90 33.46 -10.44
C ALA A 218 31.79 34.72 -10.51
N LEU A 219 31.26 35.88 -10.12
CA LEU A 219 31.90 37.19 -10.36
C LEU A 219 32.53 37.81 -9.11
N VAL A 220 31.95 37.59 -7.92
CA VAL A 220 32.45 38.17 -6.66
C VAL A 220 33.78 37.52 -6.27
N GLY A 221 34.70 38.32 -5.72
CA GLY A 221 35.99 37.84 -5.23
C GLY A 221 36.81 37.13 -6.29
N SER A 222 36.75 37.59 -7.54
CA SER A 222 37.40 36.96 -8.70
C SER A 222 37.09 35.45 -8.81
N GLY A 223 35.84 35.04 -8.57
CA GLY A 223 35.42 33.63 -8.70
C GLY A 223 36.12 32.68 -7.71
N ALA A 224 36.83 33.20 -6.71
CA ALA A 224 37.52 32.40 -5.71
C ALA A 224 36.52 31.56 -4.89
N MET A 225 35.31 32.05 -4.68
CA MET A 225 34.23 31.32 -4.00
C MET A 225 33.81 30.07 -4.78
N ALA A 226 33.48 30.21 -6.07
CA ALA A 226 33.12 29.06 -6.91
C ALA A 226 34.26 28.04 -7.02
N SER A 227 35.50 28.51 -7.13
CA SER A 227 36.71 27.64 -7.15
C SER A 227 36.94 26.91 -5.83
N ALA A 228 36.79 27.59 -4.68
CA ALA A 228 36.87 26.96 -3.37
C ALA A 228 35.80 25.88 -3.20
N LEU A 229 34.56 26.17 -3.61
CA LEU A 229 33.44 25.23 -3.54
C LEU A 229 33.59 24.03 -4.48
N ALA A 230 34.40 24.12 -5.54
CA ALA A 230 34.65 23.00 -6.46
C ALA A 230 35.55 21.89 -5.87
N HIS A 231 36.16 22.09 -4.69
CA HIS A 231 36.99 21.09 -4.03
C HIS A 231 36.17 19.90 -3.50
N LYS A 232 36.82 18.75 -3.24
CA LYS A 232 36.12 17.59 -2.66
C LYS A 232 35.58 17.92 -1.26
N MET A 233 34.42 17.36 -0.92
CA MET A 233 33.90 17.45 0.46
C MET A 233 34.81 16.73 1.45
N THR A 234 35.08 17.37 2.57
CA THR A 234 35.74 16.77 3.72
C THR A 234 34.80 15.78 4.43
N ILE A 235 35.35 14.89 5.26
CA ILE A 235 34.54 13.95 6.06
C ILE A 235 33.59 14.72 6.99
N ARG A 236 34.07 15.81 7.61
CA ARG A 236 33.26 16.66 8.51
C ARG A 236 32.03 17.23 7.82
N GLU A 237 32.18 17.70 6.58
CA GLU A 237 31.06 18.23 5.80
C GLU A 237 30.04 17.16 5.42
N ARG A 238 30.49 15.94 5.09
CA ARG A 238 29.58 14.82 4.81
C ARG A 238 28.78 14.42 6.05
N VAL A 239 29.46 14.35 7.20
CA VAL A 239 28.80 14.07 8.49
C VAL A 239 27.78 15.17 8.82
N PHE A 240 28.14 16.45 8.63
CA PHE A 240 27.22 17.56 8.85
C PHE A 240 25.97 17.49 7.97
N LEU A 241 26.12 17.15 6.67
CA LEU A 241 24.98 16.95 5.77
C LEU A 241 24.11 15.77 6.21
N ALA A 242 24.71 14.65 6.61
CA ALA A 242 23.99 13.47 7.07
C ALA A 242 23.19 13.76 8.35
N ILE A 243 23.79 14.46 9.32
CA ILE A 243 23.12 14.87 10.55
C ILE A 243 21.99 15.86 10.25
N SER A 244 22.23 16.85 9.38
CA SER A 244 21.19 17.81 8.97
C SER A 244 20.01 17.13 8.29
N LEU A 245 20.27 16.13 7.42
CA LEU A 245 19.24 15.33 6.78
C LEU A 245 18.41 14.54 7.80
N LEU A 246 19.08 13.86 8.74
CA LEU A 246 18.40 13.09 9.78
C LEU A 246 17.56 13.98 10.70
N ALA A 247 18.11 15.14 11.11
CA ALA A 247 17.42 16.12 11.92
C ALA A 247 16.18 16.68 11.20
N PHE A 248 16.28 16.96 9.91
CA PHE A 248 15.14 17.40 9.10
C PHE A 248 14.04 16.34 9.02
N LEU A 249 14.40 15.08 8.72
CA LEU A 249 13.42 13.98 8.65
C LEU A 249 12.74 13.75 10.00
N THR A 250 13.50 13.81 11.09
CA THR A 250 12.96 13.72 12.46
C THR A 250 12.00 14.87 12.74
N LEU A 251 12.37 16.09 12.36
CA LEU A 251 11.52 17.27 12.52
C LEU A 251 10.21 17.12 11.73
N VAL A 252 10.26 16.69 10.48
CA VAL A 252 9.05 16.45 9.67
C VAL A 252 8.13 15.44 10.34
N GLU A 253 8.67 14.31 10.80
CA GLU A 253 7.90 13.29 11.53
C GLU A 253 7.24 13.88 12.79
N THR A 254 7.99 14.65 13.60
CA THR A 254 7.46 15.26 14.83
C THR A 254 6.41 16.34 14.58
N LEU A 255 6.50 17.08 13.46
CA LEU A 255 5.54 18.12 13.08
C LEU A 255 4.30 17.55 12.40
N THR A 256 4.35 16.29 11.97
CA THR A 256 3.21 15.63 11.33
C THR A 256 2.14 15.37 12.40
N GLN A 257 1.14 16.24 12.45
CA GLN A 257 -0.04 16.00 13.26
C GLN A 257 -0.80 14.83 12.65
N LYS A 258 -0.87 13.69 13.34
CA LYS A 258 -1.79 12.61 12.98
C LYS A 258 -3.21 13.19 13.12
N PRO A 259 -3.97 13.38 12.02
CA PRO A 259 -5.31 13.93 12.13
C PRO A 259 -6.14 13.00 13.02
N ILE A 260 -6.65 13.52 14.13
CA ILE A 260 -7.62 12.82 14.98
C ILE A 260 -8.93 12.82 14.19
N LYS A 261 -9.14 11.79 13.38
CA LYS A 261 -10.40 11.61 12.67
C LYS A 261 -11.48 11.27 13.71
N PRO A 262 -12.66 11.90 13.64
CA PRO A 262 -13.78 11.44 14.45
C PRO A 262 -14.11 9.99 14.05
N PRO A 263 -14.50 9.13 15.00
CA PRO A 263 -14.86 7.74 14.69
C PRO A 263 -15.99 7.71 13.66
N PHE A 264 -16.02 6.66 12.85
CA PHE A 264 -17.07 6.42 11.85
C PHE A 264 -18.45 6.57 12.50
N GLN A 265 -19.43 7.17 11.81
CA GLN A 265 -20.80 7.35 12.31
C GLN A 265 -21.79 6.93 11.23
N LEU A 266 -22.81 6.15 11.60
CA LEU A 266 -23.89 5.79 10.70
C LEU A 266 -25.08 6.74 10.89
N THR A 267 -25.64 7.21 9.79
CA THR A 267 -26.77 8.16 9.81
C THR A 267 -28.07 7.53 10.33
N THR A 268 -28.20 6.21 10.22
CA THR A 268 -29.40 5.43 10.59
C THR A 268 -28.99 4.13 11.29
N GLU A 269 -28.46 4.26 12.52
CA GLU A 269 -28.11 3.11 13.36
C GLU A 269 -28.93 3.06 14.64
N LEU A 270 -29.21 1.84 15.09
CA LEU A 270 -29.64 1.58 16.45
C LEU A 270 -28.39 1.30 17.29
N GLU A 271 -28.05 2.24 18.17
CA GLU A 271 -26.89 2.15 19.06
C GLU A 271 -27.25 1.41 20.35
N ALA A 272 -26.50 0.36 20.68
CA ALA A 272 -26.37 -0.16 22.03
C ALA A 272 -25.10 0.40 22.67
N ARG A 273 -25.25 1.03 23.84
CA ARG A 273 -24.11 1.49 24.66
C ARG A 273 -23.88 0.50 25.80
N GLY A 274 -22.75 -0.18 25.73
CA GLY A 274 -22.21 -0.99 26.81
C GLY A 274 -21.50 -0.14 27.87
N LYS A 275 -20.92 -0.82 28.85
CA LYS A 275 -20.00 -0.26 29.85
C LYS A 275 -18.72 0.28 29.19
N HIS A 276 -18.16 -0.46 28.24
CA HIS A 276 -16.91 -0.10 27.56
C HIS A 276 -17.12 0.17 26.07
N SER A 277 -18.07 -0.53 25.45
CA SER A 277 -18.27 -0.52 24.01
C SER A 277 -19.43 0.35 23.55
N ARG A 278 -19.34 0.84 22.31
CA ARG A 278 -20.48 1.36 21.55
C ARG A 278 -20.68 0.48 20.33
N VAL A 279 -21.87 -0.10 20.18
CA VAL A 279 -22.18 -0.99 19.06
C VAL A 279 -23.37 -0.45 18.29
N GLY A 280 -23.18 -0.18 17.01
CA GLY A 280 -24.22 0.22 16.08
C GLY A 280 -24.55 -0.89 15.09
N VAL A 281 -25.84 -1.16 14.88
CA VAL A 281 -26.30 -2.03 13.79
C VAL A 281 -27.22 -1.21 12.89
N MET A 282 -26.91 -1.19 11.59
CA MET A 282 -27.71 -0.47 10.60
C MET A 282 -29.02 -1.20 10.35
N GLU A 283 -30.15 -0.48 10.45
CA GLU A 283 -31.46 -0.98 10.05
C GLU A 283 -31.55 -1.08 8.53
N THR A 284 -32.14 -2.16 8.03
CA THR A 284 -32.37 -2.35 6.58
C THR A 284 -33.74 -2.98 6.38
N VAL A 285 -34.21 -3.06 5.13
CA VAL A 285 -35.49 -3.73 4.81
C VAL A 285 -35.51 -5.19 5.30
N ASP A 286 -34.36 -5.86 5.33
CA ASP A 286 -34.23 -7.27 5.73
C ASP A 286 -33.84 -7.47 7.20
N VAL A 287 -33.48 -6.39 7.91
CA VAL A 287 -33.10 -6.41 9.33
C VAL A 287 -33.90 -5.34 10.05
N ASP A 288 -34.99 -5.76 10.68
CA ASP A 288 -35.88 -4.86 11.42
C ASP A 288 -35.19 -4.26 12.66
N ALA A 289 -35.77 -3.14 13.14
CA ALA A 289 -35.27 -2.43 14.31
C ALA A 289 -35.10 -3.32 15.54
N ALA A 290 -36.02 -4.27 15.78
CA ALA A 290 -35.98 -5.16 16.93
C ALA A 290 -34.80 -6.15 16.85
N THR A 291 -34.54 -6.71 15.67
CA THR A 291 -33.42 -7.62 15.43
C THR A 291 -32.09 -6.88 15.50
N ALA A 292 -32.01 -5.68 14.92
CA ALA A 292 -30.82 -4.84 14.98
C ALA A 292 -30.47 -4.47 16.44
N ASP A 293 -31.45 -4.01 17.23
CA ASP A 293 -31.28 -3.69 18.64
C ASP A 293 -30.86 -4.90 19.49
N ALA A 294 -31.50 -6.06 19.29
CA ALA A 294 -31.15 -7.29 20.00
C ALA A 294 -29.72 -7.75 19.68
N LEU A 295 -29.31 -7.65 18.41
CA LEU A 295 -27.95 -7.99 17.98
C LEU A 295 -26.93 -7.01 18.56
N ALA A 296 -27.19 -5.70 18.51
CA ALA A 296 -26.33 -4.67 19.07
C ALA A 296 -26.08 -4.89 20.58
N LYS A 297 -27.15 -5.15 21.33
CA LYS A 297 -27.08 -5.45 22.78
C LYS A 297 -26.29 -6.71 23.08
N THR A 298 -26.48 -7.77 22.29
CA THR A 298 -25.76 -9.04 22.47
C THR A 298 -24.26 -8.85 22.22
N ILE A 299 -23.89 -8.18 21.13
CA ILE A 299 -22.48 -7.90 20.81
C ILE A 299 -21.86 -6.99 21.88
N ALA A 300 -22.56 -5.94 22.32
CA ALA A 300 -22.07 -5.06 23.38
C ALA A 300 -21.78 -5.84 24.68
N ALA A 301 -22.68 -6.75 25.07
CA ALA A 301 -22.48 -7.62 26.23
C ALA A 301 -21.27 -8.56 26.06
N ASP A 302 -21.10 -9.17 24.89
CA ASP A 302 -19.94 -10.03 24.61
C ASP A 302 -18.62 -9.26 24.71
N VAL A 303 -18.57 -8.08 24.07
CA VAL A 303 -17.40 -7.19 24.06
C VAL A 303 -17.06 -6.73 25.46
N ASP A 304 -18.04 -6.22 26.21
CA ASP A 304 -17.82 -5.70 27.55
C ASP A 304 -17.35 -6.79 28.52
N THR A 305 -17.97 -7.97 28.46
CA THR A 305 -17.59 -9.09 29.34
C THR A 305 -16.20 -9.62 29.00
N LEU A 306 -15.81 -9.64 27.72
CA LEU A 306 -14.45 -10.01 27.31
C LEU A 306 -13.42 -8.98 27.78
N ILE A 307 -13.71 -7.68 27.60
CA ILE A 307 -12.85 -6.58 28.06
C ILE A 307 -12.63 -6.66 29.57
N ASP A 308 -13.70 -6.83 30.34
CA ASP A 308 -13.62 -6.98 31.80
C ASP A 308 -12.78 -8.21 32.20
N SER A 309 -12.94 -9.32 31.47
CA SER A 309 -12.27 -10.58 31.79
C SER A 309 -10.78 -10.58 31.44
N LEU A 310 -10.40 -9.90 30.34
CA LEU A 310 -9.00 -9.70 29.96
C LEU A 310 -8.37 -8.49 30.66
N GLY A 311 -9.18 -7.62 31.28
CA GLY A 311 -8.72 -6.41 31.95
C GLY A 311 -8.13 -5.39 30.98
N PHE A 312 -8.76 -5.21 29.82
CA PHE A 312 -8.37 -4.17 28.87
C PHE A 312 -8.95 -2.82 29.24
N ASP A 313 -8.21 -1.76 28.95
CA ASP A 313 -8.66 -0.38 29.08
C ASP A 313 -8.83 0.23 27.67
N ILE A 314 -9.87 -0.25 26.98
CA ILE A 314 -10.20 0.16 25.61
C ILE A 314 -11.71 0.43 25.53
N LYS A 315 -12.09 1.36 24.65
CA LYS A 315 -13.49 1.71 24.39
C LYS A 315 -13.81 1.56 22.91
N PRO A 316 -13.98 0.31 22.43
CA PRO A 316 -14.14 0.06 21.01
C PRO A 316 -15.50 0.58 20.54
N THR A 317 -15.51 1.07 19.30
CA THR A 317 -16.75 1.30 18.57
C THR A 317 -16.88 0.23 17.49
N VAL A 318 -18.01 -0.45 17.45
CA VAL A 318 -18.30 -1.55 16.50
C VAL A 318 -19.52 -1.16 15.68
N PHE A 319 -19.45 -1.37 14.37
CA PHE A 319 -20.55 -1.15 13.45
C PHE A 319 -20.80 -2.37 12.59
N ILE A 320 -22.05 -2.80 12.52
CA ILE A 320 -22.49 -3.88 11.66
C ILE A 320 -23.35 -3.30 10.54
N LEU A 321 -22.95 -3.56 9.30
CA LEU A 321 -23.61 -3.10 8.08
C LEU A 321 -24.21 -4.29 7.35
N PRO A 322 -25.54 -4.52 7.44
CA PRO A 322 -26.20 -5.49 6.58
C PRO A 322 -26.10 -5.01 5.13
N GLN A 323 -25.54 -5.84 4.25
CA GLN A 323 -25.35 -5.56 2.83
C GLN A 323 -26.04 -6.63 1.99
N GLN A 324 -27.01 -6.20 1.17
CA GLN A 324 -27.65 -7.09 0.20
C GLN A 324 -26.65 -7.57 -0.85
N GLY A 325 -26.80 -8.83 -1.27
CA GLY A 325 -25.93 -9.46 -2.27
C GLY A 325 -24.59 -9.96 -1.73
N LEU A 326 -24.29 -9.78 -0.44
CA LEU A 326 -23.19 -10.49 0.21
C LEU A 326 -23.60 -11.94 0.49
N ASP A 327 -22.68 -12.88 0.32
CA ASP A 327 -22.94 -14.29 0.69
C ASP A 327 -23.17 -14.40 2.21
N PRO A 328 -24.17 -15.18 2.68
CA PRO A 328 -24.45 -15.36 4.09
C PRO A 328 -23.25 -15.74 4.95
N SER A 329 -22.34 -16.54 4.41
CA SER A 329 -21.15 -17.03 5.11
C SER A 329 -19.99 -16.04 5.13
N VAL A 330 -20.02 -15.00 4.30
CA VAL A 330 -18.91 -14.06 4.13
C VAL A 330 -19.11 -12.85 5.02
N ILE A 331 -18.11 -12.60 5.87
CA ILE A 331 -18.05 -11.44 6.77
C ILE A 331 -16.86 -10.58 6.36
N GLN A 332 -17.11 -9.35 5.92
CA GLN A 332 -16.05 -8.46 5.45
C GLN A 332 -15.77 -7.35 6.45
N ARG A 333 -14.54 -7.29 6.95
CA ARG A 333 -14.06 -6.15 7.72
C ARG A 333 -13.70 -5.01 6.76
N ALA A 334 -14.26 -3.81 6.98
CA ALA A 334 -13.87 -2.63 6.22
C ALA A 334 -12.48 -2.15 6.64
N ALA A 335 -11.64 -1.81 5.67
CA ALA A 335 -10.33 -1.19 5.91
C ALA A 335 -10.52 0.28 6.30
N LEU A 336 -10.46 0.56 7.59
CA LEU A 336 -10.55 1.91 8.15
C LEU A 336 -9.30 2.23 8.97
N GLY A 337 -9.08 3.51 9.29
CA GLY A 337 -7.98 3.90 10.17
C GLY A 337 -8.21 3.42 11.61
N GLU A 338 -7.14 3.32 12.40
CA GLU A 338 -7.18 2.83 13.80
C GLU A 338 -8.21 3.57 14.70
N ALA A 339 -8.52 4.83 14.38
CA ALA A 339 -9.47 5.66 15.13
C ALA A 339 -10.94 5.48 14.69
N ASP A 340 -11.19 4.79 13.57
CA ASP A 340 -12.52 4.74 12.94
C ASP A 340 -13.41 3.61 13.49
N GLY A 341 -12.85 2.71 14.31
CA GLY A 341 -13.55 1.58 14.92
C GLY A 341 -13.58 0.32 14.05
N ILE A 342 -14.34 -0.69 14.51
CA ILE A 342 -14.51 -1.97 13.84
C ILE A 342 -15.77 -1.91 13.00
N VAL A 343 -15.66 -1.95 11.68
CA VAL A 343 -16.82 -1.99 10.78
C VAL A 343 -16.85 -3.32 10.06
N LEU A 344 -17.93 -4.08 10.22
CA LEU A 344 -18.16 -5.35 9.56
C LEU A 344 -19.37 -5.26 8.63
N LYS A 345 -19.20 -5.73 7.40
CA LYS A 345 -20.27 -5.92 6.43
C LYS A 345 -20.69 -7.39 6.46
N VAL A 346 -21.99 -7.62 6.55
CA VAL A 346 -22.59 -8.95 6.66
C VAL A 346 -23.82 -9.07 5.80
N ALA A 347 -24.15 -10.28 5.35
CA ALA A 347 -25.46 -10.51 4.77
C ALA A 347 -26.55 -10.40 5.86
N PRO A 348 -27.77 -9.92 5.53
CA PRO A 348 -28.88 -9.85 6.49
C PRO A 348 -29.21 -11.18 7.20
N ASN A 349 -29.05 -12.30 6.48
CA ASN A 349 -29.28 -13.66 6.96
C ASN A 349 -27.97 -14.39 7.34
N GLY A 350 -26.88 -13.66 7.56
CA GLY A 350 -25.60 -14.24 7.97
C GLY A 350 -25.66 -14.90 9.36
N PRO A 351 -24.78 -15.88 9.64
CA PRO A 351 -24.83 -16.66 10.85
C PRO A 351 -24.29 -15.84 12.04
N ARG A 352 -25.15 -15.69 13.07
CA ARG A 352 -24.92 -14.70 14.15
C ARG A 352 -23.76 -15.06 15.07
N ALA A 353 -23.47 -16.34 15.29
CA ALA A 353 -22.39 -16.76 16.20
C ALA A 353 -21.01 -16.43 15.60
N GLU A 354 -20.84 -16.68 14.31
CA GLU A 354 -19.66 -16.39 13.51
C GLU A 354 -19.44 -14.88 13.42
N LEU A 355 -20.52 -14.09 13.21
CA LEU A 355 -20.44 -12.63 13.29
C LEU A 355 -19.95 -12.14 14.66
N ARG A 356 -20.54 -12.64 15.75
CA ARG A 356 -20.12 -12.27 17.10
C ARG A 356 -18.66 -12.65 17.35
N ALA A 357 -18.24 -13.85 16.93
CA ALA A 357 -16.85 -14.29 17.02
C ALA A 357 -15.92 -13.37 16.20
N GLN A 358 -16.32 -12.97 14.99
CA GLN A 358 -15.52 -12.07 14.15
C GLN A 358 -15.37 -10.66 14.74
N VAL A 359 -16.39 -10.16 15.47
CA VAL A 359 -16.28 -8.92 16.23
C VAL A 359 -15.22 -9.05 17.32
N LEU A 360 -15.26 -10.13 18.12
CA LEU A 360 -14.29 -10.35 19.20
C LEU A 360 -12.87 -10.59 18.65
N HIS A 361 -12.74 -11.32 17.55
CA HIS A 361 -11.48 -11.47 16.83
C HIS A 361 -10.93 -10.10 16.42
N SER A 362 -11.74 -9.26 15.78
CA SER A 362 -11.35 -7.92 15.33
C SER A 362 -10.97 -7.00 16.49
N LEU A 363 -11.70 -7.10 17.62
CA LEU A 363 -11.39 -6.38 18.85
C LEU A 363 -10.02 -6.75 19.40
N LEU A 364 -9.71 -8.04 19.49
CA LEU A 364 -8.43 -8.53 19.99
C LEU A 364 -7.28 -8.17 19.05
N LEU A 365 -7.51 -8.17 17.73
CA LEU A 365 -6.54 -7.65 16.76
C LEU A 365 -6.23 -6.17 17.03
N ASP A 366 -7.24 -5.33 17.16
CA ASP A 366 -7.04 -3.90 17.35
C ASP A 366 -6.42 -3.57 18.71
N ALA A 367 -6.88 -4.24 19.77
CA ALA A 367 -6.34 -4.09 21.12
C ALA A 367 -4.85 -4.45 21.21
N THR A 368 -4.38 -5.32 20.32
CA THR A 368 -2.99 -5.80 20.28
C THR A 368 -2.17 -5.19 19.15
N LEU A 369 -2.71 -4.21 18.40
CA LEU A 369 -2.06 -3.63 17.22
C LEU A 369 -1.64 -4.70 16.20
N GLN A 370 -2.59 -5.58 15.85
CA GLN A 370 -2.42 -6.71 14.93
C GLN A 370 -1.46 -7.81 15.40
N ARG A 371 -0.85 -7.67 16.58
CA ARG A 371 0.07 -8.68 17.14
C ARG A 371 -0.60 -10.04 17.31
N ALA A 372 -1.89 -10.08 17.68
CA ALA A 372 -2.65 -11.32 17.83
C ALA A 372 -2.80 -12.11 16.51
N HIS A 373 -2.56 -11.49 15.35
CA HIS A 373 -2.59 -12.14 14.04
C HIS A 373 -1.34 -12.98 13.72
N LYS A 374 -0.30 -12.93 14.56
CA LYS A 374 0.91 -13.75 14.36
C LYS A 374 0.55 -15.25 14.37
N GLU A 375 1.17 -16.01 13.47
CA GLU A 375 0.94 -17.45 13.27
C GLU A 375 0.95 -18.28 14.56
N ASP A 376 1.86 -17.94 15.48
CA ASP A 376 2.08 -18.66 16.74
C ASP A 376 0.97 -18.48 17.79
N ARG A 377 0.03 -17.56 17.57
CA ARG A 377 -1.07 -17.26 18.51
C ARG A 377 -2.44 -17.11 17.85
N HIS A 378 -2.50 -17.12 16.53
CA HIS A 378 -3.73 -16.88 15.78
C HIS A 378 -4.80 -17.95 16.10
N VAL A 379 -4.41 -19.22 16.27
CA VAL A 379 -5.35 -20.27 16.73
C VAL A 379 -5.98 -19.97 18.10
N LEU A 380 -5.25 -19.32 19.00
CA LEU A 380 -5.77 -18.93 20.33
C LEU A 380 -6.65 -17.69 20.25
N LEU A 381 -6.35 -16.79 19.30
CA LEU A 381 -7.18 -15.63 18.99
C LEU A 381 -8.57 -16.09 18.49
N ASP A 382 -8.59 -16.92 17.44
CA ASP A 382 -9.82 -17.45 16.87
C ASP A 382 -10.56 -18.33 17.87
N GLY A 383 -9.82 -19.16 18.60
CA GLY A 383 -10.38 -20.07 19.59
C GLY A 383 -11.02 -19.36 20.76
N LEU A 384 -10.38 -18.30 21.29
CA LEU A 384 -10.97 -17.47 22.35
C LEU A 384 -12.22 -16.74 21.84
N ALA A 385 -12.14 -16.12 20.66
CA ALA A 385 -13.25 -15.37 20.07
C ALA A 385 -14.48 -16.27 19.86
N ALA A 386 -14.28 -17.47 19.31
CA ALA A 386 -15.33 -18.46 19.14
C ALA A 386 -15.85 -19.03 20.46
N TYR A 387 -14.95 -19.41 21.39
CA TYR A 387 -15.34 -19.94 22.69
C TYR A 387 -16.22 -18.95 23.47
N TRP A 388 -15.87 -17.67 23.44
CA TRP A 388 -16.54 -16.62 24.22
C TRP A 388 -18.02 -16.48 23.88
N VAL A 389 -18.36 -16.51 22.59
CA VAL A 389 -19.75 -16.32 22.12
C VAL A 389 -20.60 -17.56 22.32
N LEU A 390 -19.96 -18.72 22.44
CA LEU A 390 -20.58 -20.04 22.56
C LEU A 390 -20.70 -20.53 23.99
N GLN A 391 -19.95 -19.98 24.96
CA GLN A 391 -19.81 -20.54 26.32
C GLN A 391 -21.15 -20.79 27.05
N ASN A 392 -22.20 -20.03 26.74
CA ASN A 392 -23.52 -20.13 27.35
C ASN A 392 -24.58 -20.79 26.43
N ASP A 393 -24.20 -21.30 25.27
CA ASP A 393 -25.10 -21.95 24.31
C ASP A 393 -24.63 -23.38 24.02
N ALA A 394 -25.19 -24.35 24.77
CA ALA A 394 -24.83 -25.75 24.62
C ALA A 394 -25.13 -26.30 23.21
N SER A 395 -26.19 -25.81 22.57
CA SER A 395 -26.59 -26.27 21.23
C SER A 395 -25.61 -25.80 20.16
N ALA A 396 -25.22 -24.52 20.20
CA ALA A 396 -24.23 -23.98 19.28
C ALA A 396 -22.84 -24.58 19.52
N ARG A 397 -22.47 -24.83 20.79
CA ARG A 397 -21.23 -25.54 21.13
C ARG A 397 -21.19 -26.94 20.53
N GLU A 398 -22.29 -27.69 20.61
CA GLU A 398 -22.35 -29.04 20.02
C GLU A 398 -22.27 -28.97 18.49
N GLN A 399 -22.90 -27.98 17.84
CA GLN A 399 -22.77 -27.76 16.40
C GLN A 399 -21.32 -27.46 15.97
N TRP A 400 -20.58 -26.68 16.77
CA TRP A 400 -19.17 -26.39 16.48
C TRP A 400 -18.28 -27.60 16.72
N TRP A 401 -18.57 -28.43 17.73
CA TRP A 401 -17.90 -29.73 17.90
C TRP A 401 -18.22 -30.70 16.76
N LEU A 402 -19.44 -30.71 16.22
CA LEU A 402 -19.81 -31.47 15.02
C LEU A 402 -18.99 -31.01 13.80
N ARG A 403 -18.83 -29.69 13.61
CA ARG A 403 -17.99 -29.11 12.54
C ARG A 403 -16.51 -29.52 12.70
N ALA A 404 -15.95 -29.47 13.90
CA ALA A 404 -14.58 -29.93 14.15
C ALA A 404 -14.43 -31.45 13.92
N ALA A 405 -15.42 -32.25 14.33
CA ALA A 405 -15.45 -33.70 14.14
C ALA A 405 -15.48 -34.12 12.65
N ALA A 406 -15.99 -33.25 11.78
CA ALA A 406 -16.08 -33.49 10.34
C ALA A 406 -14.72 -33.43 9.60
N ILE A 407 -13.66 -32.85 10.20
CA ILE A 407 -12.33 -32.70 9.58
C ILE A 407 -11.63 -34.06 9.45
N SER A 408 -11.37 -34.60 8.26
CA SER A 408 -10.84 -35.98 8.16
C SER A 408 -9.37 -36.11 8.59
N GLN A 409 -8.55 -35.07 8.39
CA GLN A 409 -7.12 -35.13 8.70
C GLN A 409 -6.85 -35.23 10.21
N PRO A 410 -5.79 -35.95 10.63
CA PRO A 410 -5.33 -35.95 12.02
C PRO A 410 -4.62 -34.63 12.34
N LEU A 411 -4.87 -34.08 13.53
CA LEU A 411 -4.25 -32.84 13.99
C LEU A 411 -2.82 -33.04 14.50
N ARG A 412 -1.97 -32.05 14.27
CA ARG A 412 -0.59 -31.97 14.74
C ARG A 412 -0.33 -30.60 15.36
N ALA A 413 0.71 -30.49 16.19
CA ALA A 413 1.15 -29.22 16.76
C ALA A 413 1.48 -28.15 15.69
N GLU A 414 1.98 -28.58 14.52
CA GLU A 414 2.25 -27.68 13.39
C GLU A 414 0.98 -27.00 12.88
N ASP A 415 -0.18 -27.66 12.94
CA ASP A 415 -1.44 -27.11 12.45
C ASP A 415 -1.89 -25.91 13.32
N PHE A 416 -1.45 -25.85 14.58
CA PHE A 416 -1.76 -24.74 15.49
C PHE A 416 -0.75 -23.59 15.42
N THR A 417 0.47 -23.86 14.95
CA THR A 417 1.57 -22.89 14.89
C THR A 417 1.81 -22.32 13.49
N ARG A 418 1.22 -22.93 12.46
CA ARG A 418 1.15 -22.45 11.07
C ARG A 418 -0.31 -22.20 10.68
N TRP A 419 -0.98 -21.40 11.48
CA TRP A 419 -2.41 -21.23 11.42
C TRP A 419 -2.93 -20.71 10.08
N SER A 420 -2.22 -19.81 9.38
CA SER A 420 -2.68 -19.35 8.06
C SER A 420 -2.70 -20.48 7.04
N HIS A 421 -1.75 -21.41 7.10
CA HIS A 421 -1.76 -22.59 6.24
C HIS A 421 -2.91 -23.54 6.60
N THR A 422 -3.13 -23.78 7.89
CA THR A 422 -4.24 -24.60 8.40
C THR A 422 -5.60 -24.01 8.01
N SER A 423 -5.79 -22.70 8.19
CA SER A 423 -6.99 -21.97 7.82
C SER A 423 -7.21 -21.97 6.31
N GLU A 424 -6.14 -21.78 5.52
CA GLU A 424 -6.19 -21.92 4.06
C GLU A 424 -6.61 -23.33 3.63
N GLN A 425 -6.17 -24.38 4.32
CA GLN A 425 -6.52 -25.76 3.97
C GLN A 425 -7.97 -26.11 4.32
N HIS A 426 -8.44 -25.67 5.49
CA HIS A 426 -9.72 -26.08 6.04
C HIS A 426 -10.86 -25.11 5.69
N GLY A 427 -10.55 -23.89 5.27
CA GLY A 427 -11.55 -22.83 5.09
C GLY A 427 -12.09 -22.32 6.42
N GLU A 428 -12.92 -21.29 6.35
CA GLU A 428 -13.36 -20.54 7.53
C GLU A 428 -14.16 -21.39 8.53
N CYS A 429 -15.14 -22.17 8.06
CA CYS A 429 -15.97 -22.97 8.97
C CYS A 429 -15.17 -23.99 9.78
N PHE A 430 -14.33 -24.80 9.13
CA PHE A 430 -13.56 -25.83 9.81
C PHE A 430 -12.41 -25.25 10.63
N SER A 431 -11.74 -24.20 10.16
CA SER A 431 -10.66 -23.56 10.93
C SER A 431 -11.18 -22.90 12.20
N GLN A 432 -12.29 -22.16 12.14
CA GLN A 432 -12.92 -21.59 13.34
C GLN A 432 -13.39 -22.68 14.31
N ALA A 433 -14.03 -23.75 13.79
CA ALA A 433 -14.45 -24.89 14.61
C ALA A 433 -13.26 -25.61 15.28
N LEU A 434 -12.14 -25.74 14.56
CA LEU A 434 -10.91 -26.31 15.08
C LEU A 434 -10.28 -25.43 16.16
N ALA A 435 -10.22 -24.12 15.94
CA ALA A 435 -9.72 -23.17 16.93
C ALA A 435 -10.57 -23.17 18.20
N PHE A 436 -11.90 -23.19 18.05
CA PHE A 436 -12.84 -23.37 19.16
C PHE A 436 -12.56 -24.67 19.92
N ALA A 437 -12.44 -25.81 19.23
CA ALA A 437 -12.16 -27.09 19.86
C ALA A 437 -10.84 -27.08 20.64
N ALA A 438 -9.79 -26.49 20.06
CA ALA A 438 -8.49 -26.34 20.71
C ALA A 438 -8.60 -25.48 21.98
N PHE A 439 -9.29 -24.34 21.94
CA PHE A 439 -9.45 -23.48 23.10
C PHE A 439 -10.37 -24.09 24.17
N ASP A 440 -11.44 -24.78 23.77
CA ASP A 440 -12.32 -25.49 24.69
C ASP A 440 -11.56 -26.59 25.44
N VAL A 441 -10.73 -27.36 24.74
CA VAL A 441 -9.85 -28.36 25.33
C VAL A 441 -8.80 -27.73 26.24
N LEU A 442 -8.24 -26.57 25.87
CA LEU A 442 -7.34 -25.82 26.76
C LEU A 442 -8.06 -25.44 28.07
N VAL A 443 -9.28 -24.92 27.98
CA VAL A 443 -10.11 -24.58 29.15
C VAL A 443 -10.39 -25.81 30.02
N GLN A 444 -10.71 -26.95 29.41
CA GLN A 444 -10.93 -28.21 30.14
C GLN A 444 -9.66 -28.70 30.86
N GLN A 445 -8.48 -28.50 30.26
CA GLN A 445 -7.20 -28.94 30.82
C GLN A 445 -6.70 -28.06 31.96
N VAL A 446 -6.65 -26.74 31.76
CA VAL A 446 -6.05 -25.81 32.74
C VAL A 446 -7.09 -25.10 33.60
N GLY A 447 -8.37 -25.20 33.26
CA GLY A 447 -9.45 -24.47 33.89
C GLY A 447 -9.63 -23.07 33.29
N HIS A 448 -10.88 -22.62 33.23
CA HIS A 448 -11.28 -21.34 32.61
C HIS A 448 -10.46 -20.13 33.10
N LYS A 449 -10.28 -19.99 34.43
CA LYS A 449 -9.51 -18.87 35.00
C LYS A 449 -8.04 -18.84 34.53
N ARG A 450 -7.37 -20.00 34.44
CA ARG A 450 -5.97 -20.08 34.02
C ARG A 450 -5.83 -19.87 32.51
N ALA A 451 -6.78 -20.38 31.72
CA ALA A 451 -6.83 -20.12 30.28
C ALA A 451 -6.97 -18.61 29.99
N LEU A 452 -7.88 -17.91 30.68
CA LEU A 452 -8.04 -16.46 30.53
C LEU A 452 -6.82 -15.67 31.04
N ALA A 453 -6.17 -16.10 32.12
CA ALA A 453 -4.93 -15.47 32.58
C ALA A 453 -3.80 -15.60 31.53
N LEU A 454 -3.74 -16.73 30.81
CA LEU A 454 -2.83 -16.92 29.69
C LEU A 454 -3.18 -15.97 28.54
N MET A 455 -4.45 -15.89 28.14
CA MET A 455 -4.92 -14.97 27.10
C MET A 455 -4.63 -13.51 27.43
N ARG A 456 -4.87 -13.11 28.68
CA ARG A 456 -4.55 -11.76 29.17
C ARG A 456 -3.08 -11.43 29.01
N THR A 457 -2.18 -12.38 29.25
CA THR A 457 -0.72 -12.19 29.07
C THR A 457 -0.34 -12.15 27.59
N LEU A 458 -1.00 -12.96 26.77
CA LEU A 458 -0.72 -13.11 25.36
C LEU A 458 -1.24 -11.92 24.51
N PHE A 459 -2.36 -11.33 24.92
CA PHE A 459 -3.04 -10.23 24.22
C PHE A 459 -2.90 -8.89 24.96
N VAL A 460 -1.81 -8.67 25.68
CA VAL A 460 -1.47 -7.32 26.18
C VAL A 460 -1.06 -6.42 25.01
N ARG A 461 -1.49 -5.16 25.05
CA ARG A 461 -0.99 -4.11 24.16
C ARG A 461 0.56 -4.07 24.23
N PRO A 462 1.27 -4.19 23.11
CA PRO A 462 2.73 -4.16 23.13
C PRO A 462 3.25 -2.81 23.64
N HIS A 463 4.47 -2.80 24.18
CA HIS A 463 5.16 -1.55 24.49
C HIS A 463 5.48 -0.80 23.20
N ASP A 464 5.38 0.53 23.21
CA ASP A 464 5.72 1.39 22.05
C ASP A 464 7.25 1.55 21.86
N ASP A 465 8.06 0.60 22.36
CA ASP A 465 9.53 0.65 22.33
C ASP A 465 10.18 -0.70 22.01
N VAL A 466 11.52 -0.76 22.09
CA VAL A 466 12.33 -1.95 21.77
C VAL A 466 11.96 -3.20 22.57
N ARG A 467 11.25 -3.08 23.69
CA ARG A 467 10.77 -4.24 24.47
C ARG A 467 9.77 -5.08 23.69
N ALA A 468 9.10 -4.52 22.68
CA ALA A 468 8.25 -5.27 21.75
C ALA A 468 9.01 -6.35 20.95
N LEU A 469 10.36 -6.31 20.93
CA LEU A 469 11.19 -7.33 20.29
C LEU A 469 11.47 -8.55 21.19
N PHE A 470 11.27 -8.44 22.50
CA PHE A 470 11.60 -9.47 23.50
C PHE A 470 10.36 -10.13 24.11
N GLU A 471 9.32 -10.30 23.29
CA GLU A 471 8.05 -10.86 23.73
C GLU A 471 8.19 -12.34 24.12
N THR A 472 7.40 -12.76 25.11
CA THR A 472 7.35 -14.17 25.49
C THR A 472 6.58 -14.96 24.45
N GLU A 473 7.19 -16.04 23.95
CA GLU A 473 6.54 -16.93 22.99
C GLU A 473 5.33 -17.65 23.59
N PRO A 474 4.24 -17.87 22.80
CA PRO A 474 3.06 -18.59 23.26
C PRO A 474 3.37 -19.98 23.80
N ALA A 475 4.33 -20.69 23.19
CA ALA A 475 4.80 -22.00 23.67
C ALA A 475 5.34 -21.96 25.10
N THR A 476 6.05 -20.89 25.47
CA THR A 476 6.57 -20.69 26.82
C THR A 476 5.43 -20.42 27.81
N LEU A 477 4.43 -19.63 27.41
CA LEU A 477 3.26 -19.33 28.24
C LEU A 477 2.39 -20.58 28.46
N LEU A 478 2.12 -21.36 27.42
CA LEU A 478 1.41 -22.64 27.52
C LEU A 478 2.15 -23.58 28.47
N LYS A 479 3.47 -23.71 28.32
CA LYS A 479 4.28 -24.57 29.19
C LYS A 479 4.20 -24.15 30.66
N ARG A 480 4.18 -22.84 30.96
CA ARG A 480 3.96 -22.31 32.32
C ARG A 480 2.56 -22.63 32.85
N ALA A 481 1.56 -22.73 31.97
CA ALA A 481 0.22 -23.19 32.33
C ALA A 481 0.11 -24.72 32.47
N GLY A 482 1.17 -25.47 32.14
CA GLY A 482 1.24 -26.93 32.25
C GLY A 482 0.82 -27.69 30.98
N VAL A 483 0.79 -27.03 29.82
CA VAL A 483 0.37 -27.60 28.54
C VAL A 483 1.40 -27.28 27.46
N SER A 484 1.70 -28.19 26.55
CA SER A 484 2.47 -27.88 25.34
C SER A 484 1.59 -27.84 24.09
N TRP A 485 2.10 -27.32 22.97
CA TRP A 485 1.38 -27.37 21.69
C TRP A 485 1.07 -28.81 21.25
N THR A 486 2.00 -29.73 21.48
CA THR A 486 1.81 -31.16 21.20
C THR A 486 0.72 -31.74 22.08
N ASP A 487 0.77 -31.51 23.39
CA ASP A 487 -0.27 -31.99 24.30
C ASP A 487 -1.65 -31.43 23.89
N LEU A 488 -1.72 -30.14 23.56
CA LEU A 488 -2.96 -29.51 23.14
C LEU A 488 -3.50 -30.14 21.84
N ALA A 489 -2.65 -30.38 20.85
CA ALA A 489 -3.03 -31.01 19.59
C ALA A 489 -3.53 -32.45 19.81
N ASP A 490 -2.79 -33.26 20.57
CA ASP A 490 -3.15 -34.66 20.84
C ASP A 490 -4.48 -34.77 21.58
N ARG A 491 -4.70 -33.91 22.58
CA ARG A 491 -5.96 -33.87 23.33
C ARG A 491 -7.13 -33.36 22.49
N THR A 492 -6.87 -32.37 21.63
CA THR A 492 -7.89 -31.85 20.71
C THR A 492 -8.29 -32.92 19.71
N GLU A 493 -7.33 -33.66 19.16
CA GLU A 493 -7.58 -34.80 18.28
C GLU A 493 -8.39 -35.89 18.99
N ALA A 494 -8.02 -36.26 20.22
CA ALA A 494 -8.77 -37.25 21.00
C ALA A 494 -10.21 -36.81 21.26
N ALA A 495 -10.43 -35.55 21.65
CA ALA A 495 -11.76 -34.99 21.87
C ALA A 495 -12.58 -34.96 20.57
N ARG A 496 -11.95 -34.66 19.45
CA ARG A 496 -12.55 -34.62 18.11
C ARG A 496 -12.93 -36.01 17.60
N ILE A 497 -12.11 -37.03 17.85
CA ILE A 497 -12.43 -38.44 17.58
C ILE A 497 -13.64 -38.86 18.43
N ALA A 498 -13.68 -38.50 19.71
CA ALA A 498 -14.82 -38.78 20.57
C ALA A 498 -16.10 -38.07 20.06
N ALA A 499 -16.01 -36.81 19.65
CA ALA A 499 -17.12 -36.07 19.05
C ALA A 499 -17.60 -36.71 17.74
N ARG A 500 -16.67 -37.16 16.88
CA ARG A 500 -16.99 -37.90 15.65
C ARG A 500 -17.76 -39.19 15.95
N ALA A 501 -17.37 -39.93 16.99
CA ALA A 501 -18.09 -41.13 17.39
C ALA A 501 -19.50 -40.80 17.90
N ARG A 502 -19.66 -39.74 18.70
CA ARG A 502 -20.99 -39.27 19.16
C ARG A 502 -21.90 -38.85 18.00
N HIS A 503 -21.32 -38.25 16.96
CA HIS A 503 -22.06 -37.74 15.80
C HIS A 503 -22.01 -38.64 14.57
N ALA A 504 -21.65 -39.92 14.72
CA ALA A 504 -21.39 -40.80 13.57
C ALA A 504 -22.60 -40.88 12.61
N GLU A 505 -23.82 -41.00 13.14
CA GLU A 505 -25.06 -41.02 12.35
C GLU A 505 -25.34 -39.71 11.61
N THR A 506 -25.04 -38.57 12.24
CA THR A 506 -25.20 -37.26 11.60
C THR A 506 -24.16 -37.05 10.51
N LEU A 507 -22.91 -37.41 10.77
CA LEU A 507 -21.81 -37.29 9.82
C LEU A 507 -21.96 -38.27 8.64
N SER A 508 -22.55 -39.47 8.83
CA SER A 508 -22.77 -40.44 7.75
C SER A 508 -23.82 -39.99 6.73
N ARG A 509 -24.65 -38.99 7.05
CA ARG A 509 -25.63 -38.40 6.14
C ARG A 509 -25.04 -37.34 5.20
N ARG A 510 -23.78 -36.95 5.41
CA ARG A 510 -23.09 -35.95 4.56
C ARG A 510 -22.81 -36.53 3.19
N ALA A 511 -22.90 -35.69 2.17
CA ALA A 511 -22.53 -36.09 0.81
C ALA A 511 -21.03 -36.41 0.75
N VAL A 512 -20.69 -37.57 0.18
CA VAL A 512 -19.30 -37.89 -0.14
C VAL A 512 -18.96 -37.20 -1.45
N VAL A 513 -17.96 -36.33 -1.42
CA VAL A 513 -17.52 -35.56 -2.59
C VAL A 513 -16.07 -35.84 -2.92
N ALA A 514 -15.75 -35.79 -4.22
CA ALA A 514 -14.39 -35.89 -4.72
C ALA A 514 -14.05 -34.62 -5.49
N ALA A 515 -13.04 -33.89 -5.01
CA ALA A 515 -12.67 -32.57 -5.50
C ALA A 515 -11.22 -32.57 -6.01
N ASN A 516 -10.98 -31.89 -7.13
CA ASN A 516 -9.63 -31.74 -7.69
C ASN A 516 -9.52 -30.45 -8.51
N VAL A 517 -8.31 -29.89 -8.58
CA VAL A 517 -7.96 -28.79 -9.48
C VAL A 517 -6.73 -29.20 -10.26
N THR A 518 -6.86 -29.21 -11.58
CA THR A 518 -5.77 -29.55 -12.52
C THR A 518 -5.50 -28.37 -13.45
N TRP A 519 -4.29 -28.31 -14.01
CA TRP A 519 -3.98 -27.34 -15.05
C TRP A 519 -3.85 -28.07 -16.39
N ARG A 520 -4.21 -27.39 -17.48
CA ARG A 520 -4.03 -27.86 -18.85
C ARG A 520 -3.38 -26.76 -19.67
N LYS A 521 -2.52 -27.17 -20.60
CA LYS A 521 -1.94 -26.26 -21.59
C LYS A 521 -2.71 -26.41 -22.89
N SER A 522 -3.31 -25.32 -23.37
CA SER A 522 -4.01 -25.25 -24.65
C SER A 522 -3.27 -24.32 -25.62
N ALA A 523 -3.25 -24.69 -26.90
CA ALA A 523 -2.53 -23.94 -27.93
C ALA A 523 -3.16 -22.55 -28.21
N ASP A 524 -4.46 -22.42 -27.99
CA ASP A 524 -5.28 -21.22 -28.25
C ASP A 524 -5.42 -20.29 -27.03
N ARG A 525 -5.41 -20.83 -25.81
CA ARG A 525 -5.69 -20.08 -24.56
C ARG A 525 -4.56 -20.06 -23.53
N GLY A 526 -3.41 -20.67 -23.82
CA GLY A 526 -2.31 -20.76 -22.87
C GLY A 526 -2.56 -21.78 -21.76
N VAL A 527 -2.19 -21.46 -20.51
CA VAL A 527 -2.39 -22.34 -19.35
C VAL A 527 -3.75 -22.05 -18.72
N THR A 528 -4.61 -23.06 -18.61
CA THR A 528 -5.92 -22.96 -17.95
C THR A 528 -5.97 -23.87 -16.72
N LEU A 529 -6.75 -23.47 -15.72
CA LEU A 529 -7.03 -24.27 -14.53
C LEU A 529 -8.46 -24.82 -14.62
N GLU A 530 -8.62 -26.12 -14.46
CA GLU A 530 -9.90 -26.83 -14.45
C GLU A 530 -10.16 -27.40 -13.06
N ALA A 531 -11.24 -26.95 -12.44
CA ALA A 531 -11.76 -27.47 -11.19
C ALA A 531 -12.83 -28.53 -11.48
N THR A 532 -12.79 -29.62 -10.73
CA THR A 532 -13.75 -30.73 -10.82
C THR A 532 -14.26 -31.10 -9.44
N LEU A 533 -15.58 -31.25 -9.31
CA LEU A 533 -16.24 -31.75 -8.11
C LEU A 533 -17.30 -32.79 -8.49
N GLU A 534 -17.21 -33.98 -7.90
CA GLU A 534 -18.22 -35.02 -7.99
C GLU A 534 -18.97 -35.14 -6.67
N GLY A 535 -20.27 -35.45 -6.72
CA GLY A 535 -21.10 -35.67 -5.52
C GLY A 535 -21.89 -34.46 -5.02
N ALA A 536 -21.76 -33.28 -5.66
CA ALA A 536 -22.56 -32.10 -5.34
C ALA A 536 -23.03 -31.37 -6.62
N PRO A 537 -24.26 -30.84 -6.66
CA PRO A 537 -24.81 -30.16 -7.84
C PRO A 537 -24.31 -28.72 -8.01
N HIS A 538 -23.88 -28.10 -6.91
CA HIS A 538 -23.42 -26.71 -6.84
C HIS A 538 -22.21 -26.61 -5.92
N TYR A 539 -21.23 -25.83 -6.35
CA TYR A 539 -20.03 -25.50 -5.57
C TYR A 539 -19.47 -24.18 -6.06
N TRP A 540 -18.53 -23.62 -5.33
CA TRP A 540 -17.74 -22.50 -5.82
C TRP A 540 -16.26 -22.77 -5.71
N VAL A 541 -15.52 -22.14 -6.61
CA VAL A 541 -14.06 -22.17 -6.62
C VAL A 541 -13.56 -20.80 -6.19
N LEU A 542 -12.79 -20.78 -5.12
CA LEU A 542 -12.02 -19.63 -4.69
C LEU A 542 -10.63 -19.71 -5.32
N TYR A 543 -10.16 -18.62 -5.90
CA TYR A 543 -8.85 -18.60 -6.55
C TYR A 543 -8.16 -17.25 -6.45
N GLN A 544 -6.83 -17.28 -6.38
CA GLN A 544 -5.99 -16.08 -6.39
C GLN A 544 -4.58 -16.41 -6.89
N GLU A 545 -4.02 -15.54 -7.74
CA GLU A 545 -2.60 -15.57 -8.07
C GLU A 545 -1.79 -15.07 -6.87
N ILE A 546 -0.81 -15.86 -6.43
CA ILE A 546 0.00 -15.61 -5.24
C ILE A 546 1.47 -15.43 -5.62
N PHE A 547 2.18 -14.64 -4.85
CA PHE A 547 3.62 -14.42 -5.02
C PHE A 547 4.42 -15.40 -4.16
N PRO A 548 5.73 -15.60 -4.45
CA PRO A 548 6.56 -16.53 -3.69
C PRO A 548 6.55 -16.32 -2.17
N TRP A 549 6.32 -15.08 -1.73
CA TRP A 549 6.35 -14.63 -0.34
C TRP A 549 4.97 -14.32 0.25
N THR A 550 3.88 -14.68 -0.44
CA THR A 550 2.53 -14.52 0.10
C THR A 550 2.31 -15.54 1.22
N ALA A 551 2.39 -15.07 2.47
CA ALA A 551 2.14 -15.88 3.66
C ALA A 551 0.63 -16.14 3.81
N ASP A 552 -0.16 -15.07 3.86
CA ASP A 552 -1.61 -15.10 4.00
C ASP A 552 -2.30 -14.65 2.70
N VAL A 553 -3.34 -15.38 2.32
CA VAL A 553 -4.13 -15.16 1.11
C VAL A 553 -5.48 -14.63 1.57
N GLY A 554 -5.63 -13.31 1.54
CA GLY A 554 -6.84 -12.61 1.97
C GLY A 554 -8.04 -12.88 1.05
N GLY A 555 -8.80 -11.84 0.70
CA GLY A 555 -9.98 -11.98 -0.16
C GLY A 555 -9.64 -12.64 -1.51
N MET A 556 -10.18 -13.83 -1.75
CA MET A 556 -10.04 -14.58 -2.99
C MET A 556 -11.18 -14.28 -3.96
N SER A 557 -10.89 -14.38 -5.27
CA SER A 557 -11.94 -14.33 -6.29
C SER A 557 -12.79 -15.58 -6.24
N ARG A 558 -14.10 -15.44 -6.42
CA ARG A 558 -15.06 -16.55 -6.39
C ARG A 558 -15.66 -16.81 -7.76
N LEU A 559 -15.79 -18.09 -8.12
CA LEU A 559 -16.54 -18.57 -9.27
C LEU A 559 -17.59 -19.57 -8.80
N ASP A 560 -18.87 -19.22 -8.92
CA ASP A 560 -19.97 -20.15 -8.67
C ASP A 560 -20.15 -21.12 -9.85
N VAL A 561 -20.27 -22.40 -9.56
CA VAL A 561 -20.31 -23.48 -10.53
C VAL A 561 -21.56 -24.32 -10.35
N ARG A 562 -22.31 -24.49 -11.45
CA ARG A 562 -23.39 -25.48 -11.57
C ARG A 562 -22.90 -26.63 -12.43
N GLY A 563 -22.99 -27.86 -11.91
CA GLY A 563 -22.45 -29.06 -12.57
C GLY A 563 -21.16 -29.54 -11.92
N SER A 564 -20.40 -30.40 -12.61
CA SER A 564 -19.24 -31.09 -12.02
C SER A 564 -17.88 -30.51 -12.42
N ARG A 565 -17.81 -29.57 -13.36
CA ARG A 565 -16.54 -28.97 -13.83
C ARG A 565 -16.66 -27.49 -14.13
N ALA A 566 -15.58 -26.76 -13.91
CA ALA A 566 -15.42 -25.37 -14.32
C ALA A 566 -13.99 -25.05 -14.73
N THR A 567 -13.83 -24.15 -15.70
CA THR A 567 -12.54 -23.54 -16.03
C THR A 567 -12.44 -22.20 -15.32
N LEU A 568 -11.34 -21.96 -14.59
CA LEU A 568 -11.14 -20.71 -13.87
C LEU A 568 -10.85 -19.57 -14.85
N PRO A 569 -11.43 -18.38 -14.66
CA PRO A 569 -11.23 -17.22 -15.53
C PRO A 569 -9.89 -16.51 -15.19
N LEU A 570 -8.81 -17.29 -15.22
CA LEU A 570 -7.44 -16.83 -15.01
C LEU A 570 -6.65 -16.99 -16.31
N SER A 571 -5.82 -16.01 -16.63
CA SER A 571 -4.81 -16.08 -17.69
C SER A 571 -3.41 -15.95 -17.07
N PRO A 572 -2.99 -16.92 -16.23
CA PRO A 572 -1.79 -16.79 -15.43
C PRO A 572 -0.54 -16.86 -16.31
N SER A 573 0.48 -16.09 -15.93
CA SER A 573 1.78 -16.11 -16.60
C SER A 573 2.55 -17.41 -16.32
N ARG A 574 3.54 -17.72 -17.15
CA ARG A 574 4.40 -18.89 -16.95
C ARG A 574 5.15 -18.78 -15.60
N GLY A 575 5.14 -19.83 -14.79
CA GLY A 575 5.74 -19.81 -13.45
C GLY A 575 4.88 -19.14 -12.37
N ALA A 576 3.68 -18.66 -12.71
CA ALA A 576 2.74 -18.14 -11.72
C ALA A 576 2.36 -19.22 -10.70
N ARG A 577 2.14 -18.78 -9.46
CA ARG A 577 1.59 -19.62 -8.40
C ARG A 577 0.15 -19.21 -8.17
N VAL A 578 -0.74 -20.19 -8.08
CA VAL A 578 -2.18 -19.95 -7.88
C VAL A 578 -2.63 -20.75 -6.67
N LEU A 579 -3.29 -20.10 -5.72
CA LEU A 579 -4.10 -20.81 -4.73
C LEU A 579 -5.46 -21.07 -5.36
N ALA A 580 -5.91 -22.32 -5.32
CA ALA A 580 -7.28 -22.68 -5.67
C ALA A 580 -7.89 -23.52 -4.55
N ALA A 581 -9.11 -23.18 -4.16
CA ALA A 581 -9.90 -23.91 -3.17
C ALA A 581 -11.32 -24.17 -3.68
N ILE A 582 -11.88 -25.32 -3.35
CA ILE A 582 -13.25 -25.70 -3.70
C ILE A 582 -14.06 -25.78 -2.43
N GLU A 583 -15.20 -25.09 -2.43
CA GLU A 583 -16.13 -25.02 -1.32
C GLU A 583 -17.55 -25.34 -1.76
N LEU A 584 -18.33 -25.91 -0.85
CA LEU A 584 -19.76 -26.15 -1.03
C LEU A 584 -20.51 -25.96 0.28
N ASP A 585 -21.82 -25.69 0.17
CA ASP A 585 -22.71 -25.66 1.32
C ASP A 585 -22.91 -27.07 1.91
N ASP A 586 -22.69 -27.21 3.22
CA ASP A 586 -23.02 -28.41 3.97
C ASP A 586 -24.20 -28.12 4.91
N ALA A 587 -25.40 -28.54 4.50
CA ALA A 587 -26.63 -28.29 5.25
C ALA A 587 -26.63 -28.95 6.65
N ILE A 588 -25.86 -30.04 6.84
CA ILE A 588 -25.76 -30.73 8.13
C ILE A 588 -24.88 -29.92 9.09
N LEU A 589 -23.80 -29.34 8.57
CA LEU A 589 -22.89 -28.51 9.36
C LEU A 589 -23.35 -27.04 9.47
N GLY A 590 -24.29 -26.62 8.62
CA GLY A 590 -24.85 -25.27 8.62
C GLY A 590 -23.81 -24.21 8.29
N CYS A 591 -22.86 -24.54 7.41
CA CYS A 591 -21.81 -23.64 6.95
C CYS A 591 -21.23 -24.17 5.62
N PRO A 592 -20.52 -23.34 4.86
CA PRO A 592 -19.73 -23.83 3.75
C PRO A 592 -18.47 -24.56 4.22
N ILE A 593 -18.18 -25.67 3.55
CA ILE A 593 -17.01 -26.49 3.82
C ILE A 593 -16.01 -26.41 2.68
N ARG A 594 -14.73 -26.30 3.02
CA ARG A 594 -13.65 -26.45 2.05
C ARG A 594 -13.29 -27.92 1.91
N VAL A 595 -13.46 -28.45 0.70
CA VAL A 595 -13.19 -29.86 0.38
C VAL A 595 -11.91 -30.06 -0.42
N PHE A 596 -11.36 -28.97 -0.95
CA PHE A 596 -10.06 -28.96 -1.60
C PHE A 596 -9.40 -27.59 -1.41
N ALA A 597 -8.08 -27.58 -1.21
CA ALA A 597 -7.27 -26.37 -1.19
C ALA A 597 -5.85 -26.72 -1.62
N ARG A 598 -5.30 -26.01 -2.60
CA ARG A 598 -3.91 -26.24 -3.02
C ARG A 598 -3.26 -25.01 -3.64
N ARG A 599 -2.01 -24.76 -3.25
CA ARG A 599 -1.09 -23.87 -3.96
C ARG A 599 -0.48 -24.62 -5.14
N ILE A 600 -0.81 -24.22 -6.36
CA ILE A 600 -0.39 -24.82 -7.63
C ILE A 600 0.68 -23.93 -8.26
N THR A 601 1.80 -24.51 -8.69
CA THR A 601 2.82 -23.77 -9.47
C THR A 601 2.68 -24.18 -10.93
N LEU A 602 2.52 -23.21 -11.82
CA LEU A 602 2.32 -23.46 -13.24
C LEU A 602 3.67 -23.57 -13.97
N PRO A 603 3.81 -24.51 -14.93
CA PRO A 603 5.08 -24.83 -15.61
C PRO A 603 5.55 -23.79 -16.64
#